data_AF-A0A1V6FL46-F1
#
_entry.id   AF-A0A1V6FL46-F1
#
_cell.length_a   1.000
_cell.length_b   1.000
_cell.length_c   1.000
_cell.angle_alpha   90.00
_cell.angle_beta   90.00
_cell.angle_gamma   90.00
#
_symmetry.space_group_name_H-M   'P 1'
#
loop_
_entity.id
_entity.type
_entity.pdbx_description
1 polymer ?
#
loop_
_entity_poly.entity_id
_entity_poly.type
_entity_poly.pdbx_seq_one_letter_code
_entity_poly.pdbx_strand_id
1 'polypeptide(L)'
;MIDFTNCKVLHNKAYSGANGKKISIEYEGKKYMLKFSPYAKDMTTNLSYTNSCYSEHIGSSIFNILGVQAQETILGIYVVGNQKKVVCACLDFTVDDKQLYDFCAIKNTVIDSAHGGTSTDLDDIMDTIQNQTFIDASLLSRHFWDMFVVDAFLGNFDRHNGNWGFLVDAKTGETTIAPIFDCGSCLLPQADDDILTQILANEDELNARIFTFPTSAIRQYGMKLNYYDFLTSTKIKDCYDSVNRIVSRIDLEQINEFIDNIDGINSLHKKFYKYYLEARYNNILVPAYEISMAKDGDTFLGR
;
A
#
# COMPACT_ATOMS: atom_id res chain seq x y z
N MET A 1 7.79 6.84 -20.52
CA MET A 1 6.43 6.31 -20.26
C MET A 1 5.90 5.56 -21.47
N ILE A 2 5.28 4.40 -21.26
CA ILE A 2 4.69 3.55 -22.32
C ILE A 2 3.33 4.11 -22.78
N ASP A 3 2.98 3.96 -24.06
CA ASP A 3 1.63 4.28 -24.56
C ASP A 3 0.78 3.01 -24.71
N PHE A 4 -0.23 2.88 -23.84
CA PHE A 4 -1.13 1.73 -23.80
C PHE A 4 -2.39 1.90 -24.66
N THR A 5 -2.53 3.00 -25.40
CA THR A 5 -3.76 3.34 -26.14
C THR A 5 -4.18 2.26 -27.13
N ASN A 6 -3.20 1.65 -27.82
CA ASN A 6 -3.44 0.64 -28.86
C ASN A 6 -3.36 -0.79 -28.32
N CYS A 7 -3.21 -0.98 -27.00
CA CYS A 7 -3.25 -2.31 -26.41
C CYS A 7 -4.65 -2.92 -26.57
N LYS A 8 -4.70 -4.24 -26.79
CA LYS A 8 -5.94 -4.99 -26.91
C LYS A 8 -6.69 -4.96 -25.59
N VAL A 9 -7.91 -4.41 -25.59
CA VAL A 9 -8.80 -4.41 -24.42
C VAL A 9 -9.47 -5.78 -24.27
N LEU A 10 -9.46 -6.32 -23.07
CA LEU A 10 -10.05 -7.61 -22.73
C LEU A 10 -11.40 -7.39 -22.03
N HIS A 11 -12.50 -7.71 -22.73
CA HIS A 11 -13.86 -7.49 -22.22
C HIS A 11 -14.39 -8.61 -21.32
N ASN A 12 -13.64 -9.71 -21.18
CA ASN A 12 -14.00 -10.86 -20.34
C ASN A 12 -13.50 -10.73 -18.88
N LYS A 13 -12.91 -9.59 -18.51
CA LYS A 13 -12.39 -9.33 -17.16
C LYS A 13 -12.79 -7.92 -16.72
N ALA A 14 -13.36 -7.85 -15.53
CA ALA A 14 -13.65 -6.60 -14.83
C ALA A 14 -12.96 -6.62 -13.47
N TYR A 15 -12.74 -5.43 -12.90
CA TYR A 15 -12.08 -5.25 -11.62
C TYR A 15 -12.99 -4.46 -10.68
N SER A 16 -12.97 -4.82 -9.40
CA SER A 16 -13.72 -4.17 -8.33
C SER A 16 -13.03 -2.89 -7.84
N GLY A 17 -13.61 -2.25 -6.82
CA GLY A 17 -13.07 -1.09 -6.12
C GLY A 17 -13.61 0.25 -6.64
N ALA A 18 -13.90 1.17 -5.72
CA ALA A 18 -14.60 2.42 -6.00
C ALA A 18 -13.70 3.53 -6.58
N ASN A 19 -12.38 3.44 -6.36
CA ASN A 19 -11.42 4.47 -6.78
C ASN A 19 -11.02 4.29 -8.25
N GLY A 20 -11.28 5.34 -9.05
CA GLY A 20 -10.86 5.41 -10.45
C GLY A 20 -11.59 4.45 -11.39
N LYS A 21 -11.43 4.66 -12.70
CA LYS A 21 -11.89 3.70 -13.72
C LYS A 21 -10.80 2.65 -13.94
N LYS A 22 -11.21 1.44 -14.32
CA LYS A 22 -10.30 0.31 -14.60
C LYS A 22 -10.72 -0.37 -15.89
N ILE A 23 -9.76 -0.77 -16.71
CA ILE A 23 -9.97 -1.66 -17.86
C ILE A 23 -8.93 -2.78 -17.84
N SER A 24 -9.24 -3.92 -18.44
CA SER A 24 -8.27 -4.99 -18.66
C SER A 24 -7.64 -4.84 -20.04
N ILE A 25 -6.32 -4.91 -20.13
CA ILE A 25 -5.57 -4.87 -21.39
C ILE A 25 -4.60 -6.05 -21.48
N GLU A 26 -4.21 -6.38 -22.71
CA GLU A 26 -3.11 -7.28 -23.01
C GLU A 26 -1.89 -6.46 -23.44
N TYR A 27 -0.76 -6.63 -22.76
CA TYR A 27 0.52 -5.99 -23.07
C TYR A 27 1.63 -7.03 -22.93
N GLU A 28 2.46 -7.18 -23.98
CA GLU A 28 3.55 -8.18 -24.04
C GLU A 28 3.11 -9.61 -23.66
N GLY A 29 1.92 -10.02 -24.12
CA GLY A 29 1.36 -11.36 -23.86
C GLY A 29 0.86 -11.59 -22.43
N LYS A 30 0.92 -10.57 -21.57
CA LYS A 30 0.41 -10.61 -20.19
C LYS A 30 -0.82 -9.72 -20.04
N LYS A 31 -1.65 -10.05 -19.05
CA LYS A 31 -2.86 -9.28 -18.71
C LYS A 31 -2.53 -8.23 -17.67
N TYR A 32 -2.98 -7.00 -17.88
CA TYR A 32 -2.84 -5.90 -16.94
C TYR A 32 -4.21 -5.28 -16.62
N MET A 33 -4.41 -4.93 -15.34
CA MET A 33 -5.42 -3.98 -14.91
C MET A 33 -4.87 -2.56 -15.10
N LEU A 34 -5.42 -1.82 -16.06
CA LEU A 34 -5.07 -0.43 -16.27
C LEU A 34 -5.94 0.46 -15.36
N LYS A 35 -5.33 1.04 -14.33
CA LYS A 35 -5.98 2.01 -13.43
C LYS A 35 -5.85 3.43 -13.99
N PHE A 36 -6.98 4.15 -14.02
CA PHE A 36 -7.04 5.57 -14.34
C PHE A 36 -7.24 6.37 -13.06
N SER A 37 -6.49 7.45 -12.91
CA SER A 37 -6.78 8.46 -11.89
C SER A 37 -8.24 8.93 -11.96
N PRO A 38 -8.93 9.06 -10.80
CA PRO A 38 -10.27 9.63 -10.77
C PRO A 38 -10.24 11.06 -11.31
N TYR A 39 -11.33 11.49 -11.96
CA TYR A 39 -11.49 12.92 -12.29
C TYR A 39 -12.06 13.66 -11.09
N ALA A 40 -11.48 14.82 -10.76
CA ALA A 40 -12.20 15.81 -9.96
C ALA A 40 -13.42 16.29 -10.78
N LYS A 41 -14.62 16.23 -10.19
CA LYS A 41 -15.87 16.67 -10.85
C LYS A 41 -16.01 18.19 -10.93
N ASP A 42 -15.29 18.94 -10.10
CA ASP A 42 -15.38 20.41 -10.06
C ASP A 42 -14.12 21.05 -10.68
N MET A 43 -14.29 21.46 -11.94
CA MET A 43 -13.34 22.27 -12.71
C MET A 43 -13.35 23.74 -12.23
N THR A 44 -13.01 23.99 -10.97
CA THR A 44 -12.67 25.35 -10.50
C THR A 44 -11.20 25.47 -10.09
N THR A 45 -10.51 24.35 -9.95
CA THR A 45 -9.05 24.26 -9.81
C THR A 45 -8.59 23.05 -10.63
N ASN A 46 -7.46 23.15 -11.31
CA ASN A 46 -6.85 22.06 -12.10
C ASN A 46 -6.33 20.95 -11.15
N LEU A 47 -7.22 20.31 -10.39
CA LEU A 47 -6.87 19.41 -9.28
C LEU A 47 -6.32 18.07 -9.79
N SER A 48 -5.07 17.82 -9.41
CA SER A 48 -4.25 16.63 -9.66
C SER A 48 -4.74 15.43 -8.84
N TYR A 49 -5.61 14.60 -9.42
CA TYR A 49 -5.75 13.21 -8.99
C TYR A 49 -4.80 12.28 -9.78
N THR A 50 -3.93 12.81 -10.65
CA THR A 50 -2.87 12.07 -11.34
C THR A 50 -1.92 11.37 -10.37
N ASN A 51 -1.84 11.85 -9.14
CA ASN A 51 -0.92 11.35 -8.13
C ASN A 51 -1.27 9.96 -7.62
N SER A 52 -2.52 9.51 -7.71
CA SER A 52 -2.87 8.12 -7.33
C SER A 52 -2.17 7.08 -8.21
N CYS A 53 -1.95 7.36 -9.51
CA CYS A 53 -1.20 6.46 -10.38
C CYS A 53 0.28 6.38 -9.99
N TYR A 54 0.88 7.52 -9.62
CA TYR A 54 2.26 7.57 -9.12
C TYR A 54 2.38 6.87 -7.76
N SER A 55 1.46 7.12 -6.84
CA SER A 55 1.39 6.45 -5.54
C SER A 55 1.26 4.94 -5.66
N GLU A 56 0.40 4.47 -6.58
CA GLU A 56 0.28 3.04 -6.86
C GLU A 56 1.61 2.45 -7.33
N HIS A 57 2.25 3.08 -8.31
CA HIS A 57 3.51 2.58 -8.87
C HIS A 57 4.66 2.61 -7.85
N ILE A 58 4.87 3.75 -7.18
CA ILE A 58 5.95 3.92 -6.20
C ILE A 58 5.69 3.00 -5.00
N GLY A 59 4.46 2.96 -4.49
CA GLY A 59 4.10 2.12 -3.35
C GLY A 59 4.32 0.65 -3.62
N SER A 60 3.77 0.10 -4.71
CA SER A 60 3.97 -1.31 -5.07
C SER A 60 5.45 -1.64 -5.33
N SER A 61 6.21 -0.75 -5.96
CA SER A 61 7.64 -0.96 -6.19
C SER A 61 8.45 -0.95 -4.90
N ILE A 62 8.17 -0.05 -3.95
CA ILE A 62 8.84 -0.01 -2.64
C ILE A 62 8.54 -1.28 -1.84
N PHE A 63 7.31 -1.79 -1.85
CA PHE A 63 7.00 -3.09 -1.25
C PHE A 63 7.92 -4.21 -1.80
N ASN A 64 8.06 -4.29 -3.12
CA ASN A 64 8.93 -5.26 -3.77
C ASN A 64 10.42 -5.06 -3.42
N ILE A 65 10.90 -3.82 -3.40
CA ILE A 65 12.27 -3.47 -2.97
C ILE A 65 12.55 -3.98 -1.55
N LEU A 66 11.57 -3.85 -0.64
CA LEU A 66 11.68 -4.29 0.75
C LEU A 66 11.42 -5.80 0.96
N GLY A 67 11.26 -6.56 -0.13
CA GLY A 67 11.08 -8.01 -0.11
C GLY A 67 9.71 -8.45 0.42
N VAL A 68 8.69 -7.59 0.31
CA VAL A 68 7.29 -7.92 0.56
C VAL A 68 6.57 -7.93 -0.78
N GLN A 69 6.18 -9.12 -1.25
CA GLN A 69 5.65 -9.29 -2.61
C GLN A 69 4.45 -8.39 -2.87
N ALA A 70 4.56 -7.53 -3.88
CA ALA A 70 3.50 -6.66 -4.38
C ALA A 70 3.29 -6.84 -5.88
N GLN A 71 2.13 -6.43 -6.38
CA GLN A 71 1.85 -6.45 -7.81
C GLN A 71 2.91 -5.67 -8.60
N GLU A 72 3.31 -6.21 -9.75
CA GLU A 72 4.17 -5.48 -10.69
C GLU A 72 3.37 -4.35 -11.34
N THR A 73 3.98 -3.17 -11.47
CA THR A 73 3.30 -1.99 -12.01
C THR A 73 4.15 -1.26 -13.04
N ILE A 74 3.48 -0.66 -14.03
CA ILE A 74 4.11 0.15 -15.08
C ILE A 74 3.33 1.45 -15.26
N LEU A 75 4.03 2.58 -15.19
CA LEU A 75 3.46 3.88 -15.55
C LEU A 75 3.43 4.07 -17.07
N GLY A 76 2.30 4.59 -17.55
CA GLY A 76 2.14 4.89 -18.95
C GLY A 76 1.10 5.97 -19.21
N ILE A 77 0.77 6.11 -20.49
CA ILE A 77 -0.29 6.97 -20.98
C ILE A 77 -1.38 6.15 -21.66
N TYR A 78 -2.60 6.68 -21.64
CA TYR A 78 -3.72 6.16 -22.41
C TYR A 78 -4.55 7.34 -22.94
N VAL A 79 -4.85 7.33 -24.24
CA VAL A 79 -5.64 8.39 -24.87
C VAL A 79 -7.13 8.04 -24.82
N VAL A 80 -7.92 8.91 -24.18
CA VAL A 80 -9.39 8.81 -24.19
C VAL A 80 -9.95 10.01 -24.95
N GLY A 81 -10.49 9.78 -26.15
CA GLY A 81 -10.85 10.85 -27.07
C GLY A 81 -9.62 11.64 -27.49
N ASN A 82 -9.57 12.93 -27.17
CA ASN A 82 -8.41 13.79 -27.45
C ASN A 82 -7.53 14.06 -26.21
N GLN A 83 -7.81 13.40 -25.08
CA GLN A 83 -7.11 13.63 -23.82
C GLN A 83 -6.14 12.50 -23.52
N LYS A 84 -4.85 12.85 -23.36
CA LYS A 84 -3.83 11.95 -22.80
C LYS A 84 -4.02 11.85 -21.29
N LYS A 85 -4.01 10.63 -20.75
CA LYS A 85 -4.11 10.38 -19.30
C LYS A 85 -2.93 9.57 -18.84
N VAL A 86 -2.39 9.93 -17.68
CA VAL A 86 -1.48 9.05 -16.94
C VAL A 86 -2.29 7.88 -16.39
N VAL A 87 -1.73 6.68 -16.53
CA VAL A 87 -2.32 5.43 -16.08
C VAL A 87 -1.26 4.57 -15.39
N CYS A 88 -1.70 3.71 -14.47
CA CYS A 88 -0.85 2.69 -13.86
C CYS A 88 -1.35 1.31 -14.29
N ALA A 89 -0.56 0.60 -15.11
CA ALA A 89 -0.82 -0.76 -15.51
C ALA A 89 -0.32 -1.71 -14.42
N CYS A 90 -1.25 -2.37 -13.72
CA CYS A 90 -0.96 -3.33 -12.66
C CYS A 90 -1.04 -4.75 -13.26
N LEU A 91 0.02 -5.55 -13.15
CA LEU A 91 0.01 -6.92 -13.65
C LEU A 91 -1.11 -7.71 -12.97
N ASP A 92 -1.97 -8.34 -13.76
CA ASP A 92 -3.07 -9.14 -13.23
C ASP A 92 -2.49 -10.45 -12.66
N PHE A 93 -2.47 -10.57 -11.35
CA PHE A 93 -1.98 -11.75 -10.63
C PHE A 93 -3.03 -12.87 -10.49
N THR A 94 -4.25 -12.68 -11.00
CA THR A 94 -5.32 -13.71 -11.02
C THR A 94 -5.25 -14.55 -12.30
N VAL A 95 -4.06 -15.08 -12.59
CA VAL A 95 -3.78 -16.00 -13.71
C VAL A 95 -4.07 -17.46 -13.33
N ASP A 96 -4.18 -18.33 -14.34
CA ASP A 96 -4.30 -19.78 -14.17
C ASP A 96 -5.45 -20.24 -13.25
N ASP A 97 -6.62 -19.61 -13.39
CA ASP A 97 -7.83 -19.89 -12.60
C ASP A 97 -7.73 -19.58 -11.10
N LYS A 98 -6.70 -18.84 -10.66
CA LYS A 98 -6.62 -18.31 -9.31
C LYS A 98 -7.63 -17.20 -9.09
N GLN A 99 -8.35 -17.28 -7.98
CA GLN A 99 -9.33 -16.29 -7.55
C GLN A 99 -8.78 -15.46 -6.39
N LEU A 100 -8.97 -14.15 -6.46
CA LEU A 100 -8.66 -13.25 -5.35
C LEU A 100 -9.82 -13.26 -4.35
N TYR A 101 -9.52 -13.68 -3.13
CA TYR A 101 -10.43 -13.55 -1.99
C TYR A 101 -9.87 -12.44 -1.10
N ASP A 102 -10.56 -11.30 -1.05
CA ASP A 102 -10.15 -10.21 -0.17
C ASP A 102 -10.33 -10.60 1.31
N PHE A 103 -9.62 -9.92 2.20
CA PHE A 103 -9.70 -10.22 3.63
C PHE A 103 -11.10 -9.96 4.21
N CYS A 104 -11.93 -9.12 3.58
CA CYS A 104 -13.35 -8.99 3.92
C CYS A 104 -14.08 -10.33 3.79
N ALA A 105 -13.90 -11.01 2.65
CA ALA A 105 -14.49 -12.32 2.39
C ALA A 105 -13.98 -13.37 3.38
N ILE A 106 -12.67 -13.38 3.66
CA ILE A 106 -12.06 -14.29 4.63
C ILE A 106 -12.61 -14.09 6.03
N LYS A 107 -12.69 -12.84 6.50
CA LYS A 107 -13.26 -12.49 7.80
C LYS A 107 -14.71 -12.95 7.94
N ASN A 108 -15.51 -12.84 6.87
CA ASN A 108 -16.88 -13.34 6.86
C ASN A 108 -16.99 -14.88 6.98
N THR A 109 -15.90 -15.63 6.78
CA THR A 109 -15.90 -17.09 7.02
C THR A 109 -15.68 -17.46 8.48
N VAL A 110 -15.20 -16.53 9.31
CA VAL A 110 -14.99 -16.73 10.75
C VAL A 110 -16.31 -16.42 11.46
N ILE A 111 -17.11 -17.47 11.66
CA ILE A 111 -18.51 -17.37 12.13
C ILE A 111 -18.61 -16.74 13.52
N ASP A 112 -17.64 -16.99 14.39
CA ASP A 112 -17.62 -16.47 15.76
C ASP A 112 -17.05 -15.03 15.87
N SER A 113 -16.74 -14.38 14.74
CA SER A 113 -16.21 -13.02 14.73
C SER A 113 -17.25 -11.99 15.23
N ALA A 114 -16.81 -11.05 16.06
CA ALA A 114 -17.70 -10.07 16.70
C ALA A 114 -18.31 -9.06 15.71
N HIS A 115 -17.59 -8.74 14.63
CA HIS A 115 -18.02 -7.77 13.63
C HIS A 115 -17.79 -8.29 12.20
N GLY A 116 -18.62 -7.84 11.25
CA GLY A 116 -18.56 -8.25 9.85
C GLY A 116 -17.25 -7.93 9.12
N GLY A 117 -17.11 -8.47 7.91
CA GLY A 117 -15.87 -8.47 7.13
C GLY A 117 -15.24 -7.11 6.84
N THR A 118 -16.04 -6.04 6.80
CA THR A 118 -15.56 -4.68 6.52
C THR A 118 -15.03 -3.93 7.75
N SER A 119 -15.25 -4.43 8.97
CA SER A 119 -14.68 -3.85 10.19
C SER A 119 -13.16 -4.01 10.18
N THR A 120 -12.47 -2.88 10.31
CA THR A 120 -11.00 -2.79 10.38
C THR A 120 -10.49 -2.67 11.81
N ASP A 121 -11.26 -3.13 12.80
CA ASP A 121 -10.78 -3.21 14.18
C ASP A 121 -9.61 -4.20 14.28
N LEU A 122 -8.53 -3.78 14.95
CA LEU A 122 -7.30 -4.54 15.05
C LEU A 122 -7.51 -5.88 15.75
N ASP A 123 -8.29 -5.92 16.83
CA ASP A 123 -8.49 -7.15 17.59
C ASP A 123 -9.28 -8.17 16.75
N ASP A 124 -10.28 -7.71 15.99
CA ASP A 124 -11.00 -8.56 15.04
C ASP A 124 -10.10 -9.08 13.92
N ILE A 125 -9.21 -8.23 13.38
CA ILE A 125 -8.26 -8.63 12.31
C ILE A 125 -7.33 -9.70 12.86
N MET A 126 -6.76 -9.50 14.05
CA MET A 126 -5.87 -10.46 14.68
C MET A 126 -6.58 -11.78 15.00
N ASP A 127 -7.82 -11.72 15.51
CA ASP A 127 -8.64 -12.92 15.72
C ASP A 127 -8.90 -13.68 14.41
N THR A 128 -9.24 -12.95 13.34
CA THR A 128 -9.44 -13.56 12.02
C THR A 128 -8.15 -14.21 11.50
N ILE A 129 -6.99 -13.57 11.65
CA ILE A 129 -5.69 -14.11 11.26
C ILE A 129 -5.42 -15.45 11.96
N GLN A 130 -5.77 -15.56 13.24
CA GLN A 130 -5.57 -16.77 14.04
C GLN A 130 -6.55 -17.90 13.71
N ASN A 131 -7.81 -17.57 13.40
CA ASN A 131 -8.87 -18.56 13.28
C ASN A 131 -9.22 -18.95 11.83
N GLN A 132 -8.77 -18.20 10.81
CA GLN A 132 -8.93 -18.60 9.42
C GLN A 132 -8.13 -19.87 9.09
N THR A 133 -8.60 -20.67 8.13
CA THR A 133 -8.03 -21.99 7.81
C THR A 133 -7.35 -22.07 6.43
N PHE A 134 -7.17 -20.92 5.77
CA PHE A 134 -6.63 -20.83 4.41
C PHE A 134 -5.10 -20.80 4.39
N ILE A 135 -4.49 -20.08 5.33
CA ILE A 135 -3.04 -19.85 5.43
C ILE A 135 -2.59 -20.18 6.86
N ASP A 136 -1.34 -20.60 7.03
CA ASP A 136 -0.74 -20.70 8.37
C ASP A 136 -0.83 -19.36 9.12
N ALA A 137 -1.39 -19.37 10.33
CA ALA A 137 -1.66 -18.15 11.10
C ALA A 137 -0.39 -17.35 11.41
N SER A 138 0.75 -18.03 11.64
CA SER A 138 2.03 -17.36 11.93
C SER A 138 2.58 -16.67 10.67
N LEU A 139 2.50 -17.35 9.52
CA LEU A 139 2.86 -16.77 8.22
C LEU A 139 1.97 -15.56 7.88
N LEU A 140 0.67 -15.66 8.12
CA LEU A 140 -0.27 -14.58 7.85
C LEU A 140 -0.08 -13.39 8.80
N SER A 141 0.12 -13.62 10.10
CA SER A 141 0.46 -12.57 11.07
C SER A 141 1.71 -11.82 10.65
N ARG A 142 2.77 -12.57 10.26
CA ARG A 142 4.01 -11.99 9.75
C ARG A 142 3.76 -11.11 8.53
N HIS A 143 3.03 -11.60 7.54
CA HIS A 143 2.73 -10.83 6.33
C HIS A 143 1.94 -9.56 6.64
N PHE A 144 0.92 -9.65 7.52
CA PHE A 144 0.12 -8.51 7.93
C PHE A 144 0.97 -7.42 8.60
N TRP A 145 1.86 -7.80 9.51
CA TRP A 145 2.72 -6.83 10.19
C TRP A 145 3.83 -6.28 9.29
N ASP A 146 4.43 -7.10 8.42
CA ASP A 146 5.36 -6.63 7.39
C ASP A 146 4.65 -5.61 6.47
N MET A 147 3.40 -5.89 6.08
CA MET A 147 2.56 -4.95 5.32
C MET A 147 2.29 -3.66 6.08
N PHE A 148 1.88 -3.75 7.35
CA PHE A 148 1.57 -2.59 8.19
C PHE A 148 2.77 -1.64 8.35
N VAL A 149 3.99 -2.19 8.53
CA VAL A 149 5.21 -1.38 8.68
C VAL A 149 5.57 -0.67 7.37
N VAL A 150 5.44 -1.35 6.22
CA VAL A 150 5.65 -0.70 4.92
C VAL A 150 4.55 0.33 4.63
N ASP A 151 3.30 0.06 4.97
CA ASP A 151 2.21 1.05 4.89
C ASP A 151 2.47 2.26 5.81
N ALA A 152 3.10 2.08 6.97
CA ALA A 152 3.53 3.17 7.84
C ALA A 152 4.64 4.01 7.19
N PHE A 153 5.61 3.36 6.54
CA PHE A 153 6.65 4.05 5.77
C PHE A 153 6.07 4.88 4.62
N LEU A 154 5.11 4.31 3.88
CA LEU A 154 4.49 4.93 2.72
C LEU A 154 3.36 5.92 3.08
N GLY A 155 2.88 5.90 4.33
CA GLY A 155 1.76 6.69 4.79
C GLY A 155 0.44 6.29 4.13
N ASN A 156 0.07 5.01 4.18
CA ASN A 156 -1.18 4.52 3.62
C ASN A 156 -2.37 4.84 4.55
N PHE A 157 -3.37 5.59 4.07
CA PHE A 157 -4.57 5.89 4.89
C PHE A 157 -5.77 4.96 4.64
N ASP A 158 -5.63 3.98 3.73
CA ASP A 158 -6.77 3.22 3.19
C ASP A 158 -6.48 1.72 2.99
N ARG A 159 -5.56 1.12 3.77
CA ARG A 159 -5.41 -0.34 3.83
C ARG A 159 -6.58 -0.99 4.59
N HIS A 160 -7.77 -1.00 4.00
CA HIS A 160 -8.92 -1.73 4.53
C HIS A 160 -8.88 -3.21 4.12
N ASN A 161 -9.74 -4.05 4.70
CA ASN A 161 -9.80 -5.50 4.46
C ASN A 161 -10.10 -5.91 3.01
N GLY A 162 -10.43 -4.96 2.13
CA GLY A 162 -10.63 -5.19 0.70
C GLY A 162 -9.35 -5.04 -0.13
N ASN A 163 -8.28 -4.47 0.45
CA ASN A 163 -7.06 -4.07 -0.24
C ASN A 163 -5.88 -5.01 0.04
N TRP A 164 -6.18 -6.23 0.50
CA TRP A 164 -5.25 -7.34 0.69
C TRP A 164 -6.09 -8.62 0.85
N GLY A 165 -5.46 -9.79 0.71
CA GLY A 165 -6.19 -11.05 0.77
C GLY A 165 -5.38 -12.23 0.24
N PHE A 166 -6.09 -13.23 -0.28
CA PHE A 166 -5.51 -14.50 -0.69
C PHE A 166 -5.77 -14.79 -2.16
N LEU A 167 -4.89 -15.61 -2.75
CA LEU A 167 -5.13 -16.26 -4.03
C LEU A 167 -5.44 -17.73 -3.79
N VAL A 168 -6.62 -18.15 -4.23
CA VAL A 168 -7.11 -19.52 -4.13
C VAL A 168 -7.13 -20.13 -5.53
N ASP A 169 -6.41 -21.21 -5.74
CA ASP A 169 -6.52 -22.01 -6.95
C ASP A 169 -7.83 -22.81 -6.91
N ALA A 170 -8.75 -22.49 -7.84
CA ALA A 170 -10.07 -23.11 -7.86
C ALA A 170 -10.05 -24.61 -8.20
N LYS A 171 -8.97 -25.14 -8.78
CA LYS A 171 -8.82 -26.55 -9.16
C LYS A 171 -8.21 -27.38 -8.04
N THR A 172 -7.18 -26.85 -7.39
CA THR A 172 -6.43 -27.59 -6.36
C THR A 172 -6.88 -27.27 -4.93
N GLY A 173 -7.51 -26.11 -4.72
CA GLY A 173 -7.80 -25.55 -3.40
C GLY A 173 -6.57 -24.96 -2.70
N GLU A 174 -5.40 -24.96 -3.36
CA GLU A 174 -4.18 -24.37 -2.81
C GLU A 174 -4.38 -22.87 -2.61
N THR A 175 -4.05 -22.39 -1.41
CA THR A 175 -4.20 -20.99 -1.06
C THR A 175 -2.84 -20.38 -0.74
N THR A 176 -2.60 -19.19 -1.29
CA THR A 176 -1.40 -18.38 -1.05
C THR A 176 -1.82 -16.96 -0.68
N ILE A 177 -0.94 -16.23 -0.01
CA ILE A 177 -1.18 -14.81 0.24
C ILE A 177 -1.08 -14.06 -1.10
N ALA A 178 -2.05 -13.20 -1.40
CA ALA A 178 -2.02 -12.40 -2.62
C ALA A 178 -0.87 -11.38 -2.55
N PRO A 179 -0.23 -11.03 -3.67
CA PRO A 179 0.67 -9.88 -3.72
C PRO A 179 -0.02 -8.63 -3.18
N ILE A 180 0.67 -7.77 -2.45
CA ILE A 180 0.13 -6.46 -2.05
C ILE A 180 -0.34 -5.69 -3.28
N PHE A 181 -1.57 -5.18 -3.24
CA PHE A 181 -2.20 -4.41 -4.31
C PHE A 181 -2.92 -3.18 -3.74
N ASP A 182 -3.30 -2.23 -4.59
CA ASP A 182 -4.02 -1.00 -4.19
C ASP A 182 -3.22 -0.10 -3.24
N CYS A 183 -2.00 0.26 -3.68
CA CYS A 183 -1.14 1.23 -3.00
C CYS A 183 -1.43 2.69 -3.43
N GLY A 184 -2.49 2.93 -4.20
CA GLY A 184 -2.87 4.27 -4.67
C GLY A 184 -3.19 5.28 -3.56
N SER A 185 -3.46 4.83 -2.34
CA SER A 185 -3.71 5.66 -1.14
C SER A 185 -2.45 5.94 -0.30
N CYS A 186 -1.26 5.67 -0.84
CA CYS A 186 0.03 5.99 -0.23
C CYS A 186 0.58 7.34 -0.73
N LEU A 187 1.55 7.92 -0.02
CA LEU A 187 2.36 9.05 -0.52
C LEU A 187 1.55 10.32 -0.85
N LEU A 188 0.48 10.59 -0.09
CA LEU A 188 -0.37 11.79 -0.22
C LEU A 188 -0.90 12.01 -1.67
N PRO A 189 -1.64 11.05 -2.24
CA PRO A 189 -2.14 11.12 -3.62
C PRO A 189 -3.10 12.29 -3.88
N GLN A 190 -3.59 12.96 -2.83
CA GLN A 190 -4.45 14.13 -2.91
C GLN A 190 -3.67 15.47 -2.89
N ALA A 191 -2.36 15.46 -2.67
CA ALA A 191 -1.56 16.67 -2.61
C ALA A 191 -1.25 17.18 -4.02
N ASP A 192 -1.58 18.44 -4.31
CA ASP A 192 -1.22 19.14 -5.54
C ASP A 192 0.12 19.88 -5.41
N ASP A 193 0.60 20.49 -6.49
CA ASP A 193 1.90 21.18 -6.54
C ASP A 193 2.05 22.25 -5.45
N ASP A 194 0.97 22.95 -5.08
CA ASP A 194 0.99 23.97 -4.03
C ASP A 194 1.19 23.31 -2.66
N ILE A 195 0.45 22.23 -2.35
CA ILE A 195 0.63 21.46 -1.13
C ILE A 195 2.04 20.86 -1.07
N LEU A 196 2.54 20.28 -2.17
CA LEU A 196 3.89 19.71 -2.21
C LEU A 196 4.96 20.78 -1.94
N THR A 197 4.80 21.96 -2.51
CA THR A 197 5.70 23.10 -2.31
C THR A 197 5.69 23.57 -0.86
N GLN A 198 4.51 23.64 -0.22
CA GLN A 198 4.38 24.00 1.18
C GLN A 198 5.07 22.99 2.09
N ILE A 199 4.87 21.69 1.86
CA ILE A 199 5.53 20.63 2.65
C ILE A 199 7.06 20.73 2.53
N LEU A 200 7.57 21.02 1.34
CA LEU A 200 9.00 21.17 1.09
C LEU A 200 9.62 22.44 1.70
N ALA A 201 8.80 23.44 2.04
CA ALA A 201 9.25 24.74 2.52
C ALA A 201 8.95 24.99 4.01
N ASN A 202 8.04 24.23 4.62
CA ASN A 202 7.59 24.41 5.99
C ASN A 202 7.61 23.10 6.77
N GLU A 203 8.44 23.07 7.81
CA GLU A 203 8.60 21.91 8.69
C GLU A 203 7.32 21.58 9.47
N ASP A 204 6.50 22.55 9.84
CA ASP A 204 5.21 22.30 10.52
C ASP A 204 4.22 21.58 9.58
N GLU A 205 4.22 21.93 8.30
CA GLU A 205 3.40 21.25 7.29
C GLU A 205 3.87 19.81 7.08
N LEU A 206 5.19 19.58 7.06
CA LEU A 206 5.74 18.23 7.06
C LEU A 206 5.33 17.48 8.33
N ASN A 207 5.57 18.04 9.50
CA ASN A 207 5.31 17.40 10.80
C ASN A 207 3.84 17.01 10.96
N ALA A 208 2.89 17.82 10.49
CA ALA A 208 1.49 17.43 10.45
C ALA A 208 1.27 16.14 9.61
N ARG A 209 2.00 15.98 8.50
CA ARG A 209 1.94 14.81 7.60
C ARG A 209 2.79 13.61 8.06
N ILE A 210 3.54 13.77 9.14
CA ILE A 210 4.30 12.71 9.80
C ILE A 210 3.56 12.22 11.04
N PHE A 211 3.22 13.14 11.95
CA PHE A 211 2.75 12.82 13.29
C PHE A 211 1.23 12.90 13.47
N THR A 212 0.49 13.57 12.57
CA THR A 212 -0.98 13.71 12.73
C THR A 212 -1.75 12.87 11.71
N PHE A 213 -1.41 12.98 10.43
CA PHE A 213 -2.00 12.20 9.34
C PHE A 213 -0.93 11.90 8.29
N PRO A 214 -1.10 10.94 7.37
CA PRO A 214 -2.18 9.96 7.33
C PRO A 214 -2.13 8.99 8.52
N THR A 215 -3.30 8.65 9.04
CA THR A 215 -3.50 7.56 10.00
C THR A 215 -3.92 6.29 9.24
N SER A 216 -3.61 5.11 9.78
CA SER A 216 -4.03 3.83 9.22
C SER A 216 -5.55 3.72 9.06
N ALA A 217 -6.01 2.90 8.12
CA ALA A 217 -7.41 2.49 8.03
C ALA A 217 -7.82 1.54 9.19
N ILE A 218 -6.84 0.91 9.83
CA ILE A 218 -7.03 0.03 10.97
C ILE A 218 -7.39 0.85 12.19
N ARG A 219 -8.31 0.32 13.00
CA ARG A 219 -8.83 0.96 14.20
C ARG A 219 -8.50 0.17 15.44
N GLN A 220 -8.41 0.87 16.57
CA GLN A 220 -8.42 0.27 17.89
C GLN A 220 -9.22 1.19 18.82
N TYR A 221 -10.09 0.59 19.64
CA TYR A 221 -11.03 1.35 20.50
C TYR A 221 -11.87 2.38 19.72
N GLY A 222 -12.27 2.03 18.50
CA GLY A 222 -13.06 2.87 17.60
C GLY A 222 -12.30 3.98 16.87
N MET A 223 -11.02 4.22 17.21
CA MET A 223 -10.18 5.27 16.64
C MET A 223 -9.21 4.70 15.59
N LYS A 224 -8.93 5.44 14.52
CA LYS A 224 -7.87 5.07 13.56
C LYS A 224 -6.51 5.09 14.25
N LEU A 225 -5.66 4.12 13.92
CA LEU A 225 -4.30 4.06 14.45
C LEU A 225 -3.44 5.17 13.84
N ASN A 226 -2.86 6.00 14.69
CA ASN A 226 -1.76 6.87 14.30
C ASN A 226 -0.48 6.03 14.16
N TYR A 227 0.22 6.13 13.04
CA TYR A 227 1.40 5.29 12.77
C TYR A 227 2.53 5.53 13.76
N TYR A 228 2.84 6.79 14.06
CA TYR A 228 3.88 7.14 15.03
C TYR A 228 3.53 6.64 16.42
N ASP A 229 2.34 7.01 16.92
CA ASP A 229 1.93 6.64 18.27
C ASP A 229 1.85 5.11 18.42
N PHE A 230 1.30 4.41 17.44
CA PHE A 230 1.13 2.96 17.52
C PHE A 230 2.47 2.22 17.47
N LEU A 231 3.33 2.52 16.49
CA LEU A 231 4.61 1.80 16.34
C LEU A 231 5.59 2.06 17.49
N THR A 232 5.52 3.25 18.12
CA THR A 232 6.38 3.58 19.27
C THR A 232 5.81 3.13 20.62
N SER A 233 4.51 2.81 20.72
CA SER A 233 3.88 2.43 22.00
C SER A 233 3.35 1.00 22.08
N THR A 234 3.20 0.29 20.95
CA THR A 234 2.63 -1.06 20.92
C THR A 234 3.40 -2.05 21.80
N LYS A 235 2.78 -3.16 22.18
CA LYS A 235 3.46 -4.28 22.88
C LYS A 235 3.36 -5.59 22.09
N ILE A 236 2.91 -5.51 20.85
CA ILE A 236 2.70 -6.68 20.00
C ILE A 236 4.05 -7.13 19.45
N LYS A 237 4.51 -8.31 19.89
CA LYS A 237 5.82 -8.85 19.50
C LYS A 237 5.95 -9.02 17.98
N ASP A 238 4.93 -9.56 17.32
CA ASP A 238 4.96 -9.77 15.86
C ASP A 238 5.13 -8.46 15.08
N CYS A 239 4.58 -7.36 15.60
CA CYS A 239 4.79 -6.03 15.05
C CYS A 239 6.25 -5.60 15.18
N TYR A 240 6.86 -5.78 16.36
CA TYR A 240 8.29 -5.49 16.58
C TYR A 240 9.22 -6.33 15.71
N ASP A 241 8.96 -7.63 15.60
CA ASP A 241 9.74 -8.51 14.72
C ASP A 241 9.67 -8.04 13.26
N SER A 242 8.56 -7.41 12.85
CA SER A 242 8.35 -6.85 11.52
C SER A 242 9.00 -5.49 11.35
N VAL A 243 8.96 -4.61 12.35
CA VAL A 243 9.75 -3.37 12.37
C VAL A 243 11.23 -3.70 12.19
N ASN A 244 11.77 -4.65 12.97
CA ASN A 244 13.16 -5.08 12.87
C ASN A 244 13.53 -5.57 11.47
N ARG A 245 12.66 -6.38 10.87
CA ARG A 245 12.87 -7.00 9.56
C ARG A 245 12.73 -6.02 8.39
N ILE A 246 11.78 -5.10 8.44
CA ILE A 246 11.54 -4.16 7.34
C ILE A 246 12.54 -3.01 7.40
N VAL A 247 12.77 -2.42 8.58
CA VAL A 247 13.68 -1.28 8.72
C VAL A 247 15.11 -1.63 8.31
N SER A 248 15.56 -2.86 8.62
CA SER A 248 16.88 -3.37 8.20
C SER A 248 17.03 -3.59 6.69
N ARG A 249 15.93 -3.55 5.93
CA ARG A 249 15.92 -3.68 4.45
C ARG A 249 15.75 -2.33 3.75
N ILE A 250 15.44 -1.26 4.47
CA ILE A 250 15.26 0.07 3.88
C ILE A 250 16.63 0.62 3.53
N ASP A 251 16.88 0.73 2.23
CA ASP A 251 17.97 1.49 1.65
C ASP A 251 17.39 2.74 0.99
N LEU A 252 17.53 3.89 1.66
CA LEU A 252 17.02 5.17 1.14
C LEU A 252 17.74 5.60 -0.14
N GLU A 253 19.01 5.24 -0.35
CA GLU A 253 19.73 5.58 -1.58
C GLU A 253 19.14 4.81 -2.75
N GLN A 254 18.93 3.50 -2.60
CA GLN A 254 18.27 2.67 -3.61
C GLN A 254 16.85 3.17 -3.93
N ILE A 255 16.06 3.53 -2.92
CA ILE A 255 14.70 4.06 -3.11
C ILE A 255 14.73 5.42 -3.82
N ASN A 256 15.69 6.29 -3.47
CA ASN A 256 15.87 7.58 -4.11
C ASN A 256 16.27 7.44 -5.59
N GLU A 257 17.19 6.53 -5.90
CA GLU A 257 17.58 6.21 -7.27
C GLU A 257 16.39 5.66 -8.08
N PHE A 258 15.61 4.75 -7.47
CA PHE A 258 14.37 4.27 -8.08
C PHE A 258 13.43 5.42 -8.43
N ILE A 259 13.16 6.34 -7.49
CA ILE A 259 12.28 7.51 -7.71
C ILE A 259 12.83 8.44 -8.81
N ASP A 260 14.14 8.67 -8.81
CA ASP A 260 14.79 9.53 -9.80
C ASP A 260 14.70 8.96 -11.22
N ASN A 261 14.68 7.63 -11.36
CA ASN A 261 14.54 6.94 -12.63
C ASN A 261 13.09 6.80 -13.13
N ILE A 262 12.08 7.25 -12.37
CA ILE A 262 10.69 7.17 -12.83
C ILE A 262 10.41 8.20 -13.93
N ASP A 263 10.01 7.70 -15.10
CA ASP A 263 9.54 8.50 -16.21
C ASP A 263 8.19 9.17 -15.93
N GLY A 264 8.05 10.43 -16.35
CA GLY A 264 6.76 11.13 -16.34
C GLY A 264 6.35 11.73 -15.00
N ILE A 265 7.23 11.68 -13.99
CA ILE A 265 7.09 12.43 -12.74
C ILE A 265 8.01 13.66 -12.79
N ASN A 266 7.46 14.84 -12.44
CA ASN A 266 8.23 16.09 -12.45
C ASN A 266 9.21 16.19 -11.26
N SER A 267 10.15 17.13 -11.33
CA SER A 267 11.19 17.29 -10.30
C SER A 267 10.63 17.67 -8.93
N LEU A 268 9.54 18.45 -8.87
CA LEU A 268 8.86 18.82 -7.63
C LEU A 268 8.35 17.58 -6.89
N HIS A 269 7.61 16.71 -7.59
CA HIS A 269 7.07 15.47 -7.03
C HIS A 269 8.19 14.51 -6.62
N LYS A 270 9.23 14.33 -7.43
CA LYS A 270 10.39 13.50 -7.07
C LYS A 270 11.05 14.01 -5.80
N LYS A 271 11.27 15.33 -5.69
CA LYS A 271 11.84 15.95 -4.48
C LYS A 271 10.94 15.71 -3.27
N PHE A 272 9.62 15.88 -3.42
CA PHE A 272 8.65 15.60 -2.37
C PHE A 272 8.70 14.14 -1.90
N TYR A 273 8.61 13.16 -2.81
CA TYR A 273 8.58 11.75 -2.42
C TYR A 273 9.82 11.35 -1.62
N LYS A 274 11.01 11.76 -2.07
CA LYS A 274 12.26 11.48 -1.37
C LYS A 274 12.29 12.12 0.02
N TYR A 275 11.94 13.40 0.11
CA TYR A 275 11.90 14.13 1.38
C TYR A 275 10.88 13.57 2.36
N TYR A 276 9.68 13.23 1.88
CA TYR A 276 8.60 12.67 2.68
C TYR A 276 8.95 11.26 3.19
N LEU A 277 9.50 10.39 2.35
CA LEU A 277 9.92 9.04 2.74
C LEU A 277 11.06 9.10 3.75
N GLU A 278 12.07 9.92 3.52
CA GLU A 278 13.17 10.14 4.47
C GLU A 278 12.64 10.63 5.82
N ALA A 279 11.73 11.61 5.82
CA ALA A 279 11.10 12.09 7.04
C ALA A 279 10.32 10.99 7.78
N ARG A 280 9.55 10.15 7.08
CA ARG A 280 8.82 9.03 7.71
C ARG A 280 9.76 7.96 8.24
N TYR A 281 10.82 7.65 7.51
CA TYR A 281 11.85 6.74 7.98
C TYR A 281 12.48 7.24 9.29
N ASN A 282 12.99 8.47 9.28
CA ASN A 282 13.71 9.04 10.42
C ASN A 282 12.83 9.32 11.64
N ASN A 283 11.58 9.74 11.44
CA ASN A 283 10.72 10.19 12.54
C ASN A 283 9.72 9.14 13.02
N ILE A 284 9.44 8.09 12.25
CA ILE A 284 8.49 7.03 12.62
C ILE A 284 9.20 5.69 12.78
N LEU A 285 9.91 5.25 11.74
CA LEU A 285 10.45 3.89 11.72
C LEU A 285 11.72 3.72 12.54
N VAL A 286 12.64 4.68 12.49
CA VAL A 286 13.87 4.63 13.30
C VAL A 286 13.55 4.62 14.80
N PRO A 287 12.70 5.52 15.35
CA PRO A 287 12.31 5.45 16.76
C PRO A 287 11.64 4.12 17.13
N ALA A 288 10.75 3.60 16.29
CA ALA A 288 10.11 2.31 16.52
C ALA A 288 11.12 1.16 16.55
N TYR A 289 12.13 1.20 15.68
CA TYR A 289 13.21 0.21 15.59
C TYR A 289 14.15 0.25 16.81
N GLU A 290 14.50 1.44 17.29
CA GLU A 290 15.31 1.59 18.50
C GLU A 290 14.58 1.04 19.73
N ILE A 291 13.27 1.30 19.84
CA ILE A 291 12.43 0.76 20.92
C ILE A 291 12.32 -0.76 20.85
N SER A 292 12.16 -1.35 19.65
CA SER A 292 12.12 -2.82 19.52
C SER A 292 13.45 -3.47 19.90
N MET A 293 14.58 -2.89 19.49
CA MET A 293 15.92 -3.37 19.84
C MET A 293 16.20 -3.32 21.35
N ALA A 294 15.78 -2.25 22.04
CA ALA A 294 15.93 -2.15 23.49
C ALA A 294 15.17 -3.27 24.23
N LYS A 295 13.98 -3.64 23.74
CA LYS A 295 13.16 -4.70 24.35
C LYS A 295 13.73 -6.10 24.12
N ASP A 296 14.36 -6.34 22.96
CA ASP A 296 15.06 -7.60 22.70
C ASP A 296 16.30 -7.73 23.62
N GLY A 297 17.01 -6.64 23.90
CA GLY A 297 18.17 -6.62 24.80
C GLY A 297 17.84 -6.97 26.26
N ASP A 298 16.70 -6.49 26.79
CA ASP A 298 16.27 -6.78 28.17
C ASP A 298 15.90 -8.26 28.37
N THR A 299 15.47 -8.97 27.32
CA THR A 299 15.18 -10.41 27.41
C THR A 299 16.43 -11.29 27.57
N PHE A 300 17.62 -10.78 27.22
CA PHE A 300 18.90 -11.48 27.38
C PHE A 300 19.56 -11.25 28.75
N LEU A 301 19.28 -10.13 29.42
CA LEU A 301 19.84 -9.80 30.75
C LEU A 301 18.99 -10.32 31.92
N GLY A 302 17.77 -10.80 31.64
CA GLY A 302 16.83 -11.34 32.62
C GLY A 302 16.78 -12.87 32.73
N ARG A 303 17.77 -13.60 32.22
CA ARG A 303 17.88 -15.08 32.36
C ARG A 303 19.05 -15.50 33.23
#